data_AF-A0A9D4CD40-F1
#
_entry.id   AF-A0A9D4CD40-F1
#
_cell.length_a   1.000
_cell.length_b   1.000
_cell.length_c   1.000
_cell.angle_alpha   90.00
_cell.angle_beta   90.00
_cell.angle_gamma   90.00
#
_symmetry.space_group_name_H-M   'P 1'
#
loop_
_entity.id
_entity.type
_entity.pdbx_description
1 polymer ?
#
loop_
_entity_poly.entity_id
_entity_poly.type
_entity_poly.pdbx_seq_one_letter_code
_entity_poly.pdbx_strand_id
1 'polypeptide(L)'
;MRIWSHTHIHTCMHACMHTYIHTYIHTYIHTYIHTYIHTYIHTYIHTYILTYIHTYIHTYIHTYIHTYIHTYIHTYIHTYIHTYIHTYIHTYIHTYIHTYIHTYIHTYIHTYIHTYIHTYIHTCIHTCKYAYMHA
;
A
#
# COMPACT_ATOMS: atom_id res chain seq x y z
N MET A 1 2.70 -9.70 96.28
CA MET A 1 3.07 -10.74 95.28
C MET A 1 1.96 -11.02 94.27
N ARG A 2 0.73 -11.37 94.67
CA ARG A 2 -0.38 -11.73 93.75
C ARG A 2 -0.87 -10.64 92.78
N ILE A 3 -0.88 -9.38 93.22
CA ILE A 3 -1.35 -8.25 92.39
C ILE A 3 -0.33 -7.96 91.28
N TRP A 4 0.97 -7.98 91.62
CA TRP A 4 2.08 -7.82 90.66
C TRP A 4 2.15 -8.96 89.64
N SER A 5 1.88 -10.21 90.04
CA SER A 5 1.80 -11.32 89.07
C SER A 5 0.59 -11.20 88.15
N HIS A 6 -0.55 -10.74 88.66
CA HIS A 6 -1.75 -10.55 87.85
C HIS A 6 -1.60 -9.42 86.82
N THR A 7 -1.04 -8.27 87.23
CA THR A 7 -0.78 -7.16 86.31
C THR A 7 0.28 -7.53 85.28
N HIS A 8 1.31 -8.28 85.65
CA HIS A 8 2.37 -8.71 84.74
C HIS A 8 1.90 -9.75 83.71
N ILE A 9 1.04 -10.70 84.12
CA ILE A 9 0.40 -11.66 83.20
C ILE A 9 -0.52 -10.91 82.23
N HIS A 10 -1.30 -9.95 82.72
CA HIS A 10 -2.20 -9.14 81.90
C HIS A 10 -1.43 -8.29 80.87
N THR A 11 -0.36 -7.60 81.26
CA THR A 11 0.45 -6.82 80.33
C THR A 11 1.19 -7.68 79.32
N CYS A 12 1.67 -8.86 79.71
CA CYS A 12 2.34 -9.79 78.80
C CYS A 12 1.36 -10.38 77.77
N MET A 13 0.16 -10.79 78.18
CA MET A 13 -0.89 -11.23 77.26
C MET A 13 -1.31 -10.11 76.31
N HIS A 14 -1.49 -8.90 76.83
CA HIS A 14 -1.84 -7.73 76.01
C HIS A 14 -0.75 -7.42 74.98
N ALA A 15 0.52 -7.41 75.39
CA ALA A 15 1.64 -7.16 74.49
C ALA A 15 1.76 -8.23 73.41
N CYS A 16 1.58 -9.51 73.77
CA CYS A 16 1.67 -10.64 72.83
C CYS A 16 0.50 -10.66 71.83
N MET A 17 -0.73 -10.40 72.30
CA MET A 17 -1.89 -10.23 71.43
C MET A 17 -1.72 -9.04 70.50
N HIS A 18 -1.26 -7.89 71.03
CA HIS A 18 -1.06 -6.70 70.23
C HIS A 18 0.02 -6.91 69.17
N THR A 19 1.17 -7.50 69.50
CA THR A 19 2.21 -7.78 68.50
C THR A 19 1.76 -8.81 67.49
N TYR A 20 1.08 -9.88 67.89
CA TYR A 20 0.56 -10.88 66.97
C TYR A 20 -0.47 -10.30 66.00
N ILE A 21 -1.47 -9.59 66.51
CA ILE A 21 -2.51 -8.97 65.70
C ILE A 21 -1.90 -7.90 64.80
N HIS A 22 -1.08 -7.01 65.34
CA HIS A 22 -0.47 -5.94 64.56
C HIS A 22 0.43 -6.50 63.48
N THR A 23 1.34 -7.43 63.79
CA THR A 23 2.24 -8.00 62.79
C THR A 23 1.47 -8.82 61.76
N TYR A 24 0.55 -9.69 62.17
CA TYR A 24 -0.21 -10.51 61.24
C TYR A 24 -1.10 -9.66 60.31
N ILE A 25 -1.90 -8.76 60.88
CA ILE A 25 -2.79 -7.91 60.08
C ILE A 25 -1.97 -6.96 59.21
N HIS A 26 -0.97 -6.27 59.77
CA HIS A 26 -0.17 -5.33 59.01
C HIS A 26 0.61 -6.04 57.90
N THR A 27 1.30 -7.14 58.19
CA THR A 27 2.06 -7.84 57.15
C THR A 27 1.15 -8.47 56.12
N TYR A 28 0.05 -9.12 56.52
CA TYR A 28 -0.87 -9.75 55.57
C TYR A 28 -1.55 -8.71 54.68
N ILE A 29 -2.13 -7.66 55.26
CA ILE A 29 -2.80 -6.60 54.49
C ILE A 29 -1.79 -5.86 53.63
N HIS A 30 -0.65 -5.44 54.19
CA HIS A 30 0.34 -4.69 53.43
C HIS A 30 0.93 -5.54 52.30
N THR A 31 1.32 -6.79 52.57
CA THR A 31 1.87 -7.65 51.51
C THR A 31 0.82 -7.99 50.47
N TYR A 32 -0.40 -8.37 50.87
CA TYR A 32 -1.45 -8.72 49.93
C TYR A 32 -1.85 -7.53 49.06
N ILE A 33 -2.14 -6.38 49.66
CA ILE A 33 -2.51 -5.17 48.92
C ILE A 33 -1.35 -4.70 48.05
N HIS A 34 -0.14 -4.60 48.61
CA HIS A 34 1.01 -4.11 47.84
C HIS A 34 1.34 -5.06 46.71
N THR A 35 1.41 -6.38 46.94
CA THR A 35 1.73 -7.33 45.88
C THR A 35 0.61 -7.39 44.85
N TYR A 36 -0.65 -7.45 45.26
CA TYR A 36 -1.78 -7.52 44.33
C TYR A 36 -1.89 -6.25 43.49
N ILE A 37 -1.90 -5.07 44.11
CA ILE A 37 -1.98 -3.80 43.40
C ILE A 37 -0.75 -3.61 42.52
N HIS A 38 0.45 -3.80 43.06
CA HIS A 38 1.67 -3.59 42.28
C HIS A 38 1.75 -4.58 41.12
N THR A 39 1.52 -5.87 41.35
CA THR A 39 1.59 -6.86 40.26
C THR A 39 0.48 -6.64 39.27
N TYR A 40 -0.77 -6.44 39.70
CA TYR A 40 -1.90 -6.25 38.79
C TYR A 40 -1.74 -4.97 37.97
N ILE A 41 -1.52 -3.82 38.61
CA ILE A 41 -1.36 -2.55 37.90
C ILE A 41 -0.12 -2.58 37.02
N HIS A 42 1.03 -3.01 37.55
CA HIS A 42 2.26 -3.01 36.76
C HIS A 42 2.15 -3.99 35.59
N THR A 43 1.72 -5.23 35.81
CA THR A 43 1.62 -6.20 34.71
C THR A 43 0.53 -5.80 33.73
N TYR A 44 -0.66 -5.44 34.18
CA TYR A 44 -1.77 -5.09 33.28
C TYR A 44 -1.45 -3.83 32.48
N ILE A 45 -1.05 -2.74 33.13
CA ILE A 45 -0.75 -1.50 32.42
C ILE A 45 0.46 -1.68 31.52
N HIS A 46 1.56 -2.26 32.02
CA HIS A 46 2.76 -2.41 31.21
C HIS A 46 2.51 -3.33 30.03
N THR A 47 1.92 -4.51 30.24
CA THR A 47 1.66 -5.45 29.13
C THR A 47 0.62 -4.90 28.17
N TYR A 48 -0.49 -4.35 28.65
CA TYR A 48 -1.55 -3.83 27.79
C TYR A 48 -1.06 -2.64 26.98
N ILE A 49 -0.44 -1.64 27.61
CA ILE A 49 0.05 -0.46 26.90
C ILE A 49 1.15 -0.85 25.93
N LEU A 50 2.14 -1.64 26.36
CA LEU A 50 3.24 -2.03 25.48
C LEU A 50 2.72 -2.85 24.30
N THR A 51 1.88 -3.86 24.53
CA THR A 51 1.34 -4.69 23.46
C THR A 51 0.40 -3.91 22.55
N TYR A 52 -0.50 -3.10 23.09
CA TYR A 52 -1.43 -2.30 22.30
C TYR A 52 -0.68 -1.26 21.45
N ILE A 53 0.22 -0.48 22.05
CA ILE A 53 1.01 0.52 21.32
C ILE A 53 1.90 -0.18 20.29
N HIS A 54 2.61 -1.24 20.66
CA HIS A 54 3.48 -1.94 19.74
C HIS A 54 2.69 -2.54 18.57
N THR A 55 1.61 -3.27 18.85
CA THR A 55 0.80 -3.88 17.80
C THR A 55 0.10 -2.84 16.95
N TYR A 56 -0.51 -1.82 17.54
CA TYR A 56 -1.20 -0.77 16.80
C TYR A 56 -0.24 0.03 15.93
N ILE A 57 0.87 0.53 16.49
CA ILE A 57 1.86 1.29 15.72
C ILE A 57 2.49 0.41 14.65
N HIS A 58 2.93 -0.80 15.00
CA HIS A 58 3.56 -1.69 14.04
C HIS A 58 2.58 -2.06 12.92
N THR A 59 1.37 -2.50 13.24
CA THR A 59 0.38 -2.86 12.22
C THR A 59 -0.04 -1.67 11.40
N TYR A 60 -0.35 -0.52 12.01
CA TYR A 60 -0.77 0.68 11.29
C TYR A 60 0.34 1.20 10.38
N ILE A 61 1.55 1.39 10.90
CA ILE A 61 2.67 1.88 10.10
C ILE A 61 3.04 0.87 9.01
N HIS A 62 3.17 -0.40 9.35
CA HIS A 62 3.53 -1.42 8.37
C HIS A 62 2.46 -1.54 7.29
N THR A 63 1.19 -1.66 7.66
CA THR A 63 0.10 -1.78 6.67
C THR A 63 -0.03 -0.52 5.84
N TYR A 64 -0.02 0.67 6.45
CA TYR A 64 -0.14 1.93 5.73
C TYR A 64 1.03 2.15 4.78
N ILE A 65 2.27 2.03 5.26
CA ILE A 65 3.45 2.22 4.42
C ILE A 65 3.50 1.15 3.33
N HIS A 66 3.32 -0.12 3.67
CA HIS A 66 3.38 -1.20 2.69
C HIS A 66 2.28 -1.04 1.63
N THR A 67 1.02 -0.82 2.05
CA THR A 67 -0.08 -0.65 1.09
C THR A 67 0.09 0.62 0.27
N TYR A 68 0.41 1.76 0.87
CA TYR A 68 0.58 3.01 0.16
C TYR A 68 1.75 2.94 -0.84
N ILE A 69 2.93 2.50 -0.39
CA ILE A 69 4.09 2.38 -1.27
C ILE A 69 3.84 1.34 -2.35
N HIS A 70 3.36 0.15 -2.00
CA HIS A 70 3.12 -0.89 -2.98
C HIS A 70 2.06 -0.46 -4.00
N THR A 71 0.93 0.08 -3.56
CA THR A 71 -0.13 0.53 -4.47
C THR A 71 0.33 1.70 -5.31
N TYR A 72 0.96 2.72 -4.72
CA TYR A 72 1.45 3.89 -5.45
C TYR A 72 2.51 3.50 -6.48
N ILE A 73 3.55 2.77 -6.09
CA ILE A 73 4.61 2.34 -7.01
C ILE A 73 4.04 1.42 -8.08
N HIS A 74 3.26 0.40 -7.69
CA HIS A 74 2.71 -0.53 -8.67
C HIS A 74 1.78 0.17 -9.64
N THR A 75 0.84 0.98 -9.17
CA THR A 75 -0.08 1.71 -10.04
C THR A 75 0.66 2.71 -10.90
N TYR A 76 1.54 3.55 -10.35
CA TYR A 76 2.29 4.53 -11.11
C TYR A 76 3.18 3.89 -12.17
N ILE A 77 4.00 2.91 -11.79
CA ILE A 77 4.88 2.22 -12.74
C ILE A 77 4.07 1.47 -13.78
N HIS A 78 3.08 0.68 -13.37
CA HIS A 78 2.28 -0.11 -14.30
C HIS A 78 1.51 0.80 -15.26
N THR A 79 0.84 1.83 -14.75
CA THR A 79 0.09 2.77 -15.61
C THR A 79 1.03 3.55 -16.51
N TYR A 80 2.13 4.10 -15.99
CA TYR A 80 3.08 4.86 -16.80
C TYR A 80 3.71 4.00 -17.88
N ILE A 81 4.25 2.84 -17.54
CA ILE A 81 4.87 1.93 -18.51
C ILE A 81 3.82 1.43 -19.50
N HIS A 82 2.67 0.96 -19.04
CA HIS A 82 1.64 0.44 -19.92
C HIS A 82 1.11 1.53 -20.86
N THR A 83 0.76 2.70 -20.34
CA THR A 83 0.27 3.81 -21.18
C THR A 83 1.35 4.30 -22.11
N TYR A 84 2.57 4.54 -21.64
CA TYR A 84 3.67 5.01 -22.49
C TYR A 84 4.01 4.02 -23.59
N ILE A 85 4.26 2.76 -23.25
CA ILE A 85 4.61 1.72 -24.23
C ILE A 85 3.44 1.49 -25.17
N HIS A 86 2.22 1.31 -24.65
CA HIS A 86 1.07 1.04 -25.49
C HIS A 86 0.77 2.21 -26.41
N THR A 87 0.68 3.44 -25.89
CA THR A 87 0.43 4.62 -26.73
C THR A 87 1.57 4.84 -27.70
N TYR A 88 2.83 4.86 -27.27
CA TYR A 88 3.96 5.13 -28.15
C TYR A 88 4.06 4.07 -29.25
N ILE A 89 4.10 2.79 -28.90
CA ILE A 89 4.23 1.71 -29.88
C ILE A 89 2.99 1.65 -30.77
N HIS A 90 1.78 1.66 -30.19
CA HIS A 90 0.56 1.55 -30.99
C HIS A 90 0.42 2.75 -31.93
N THR A 91 0.57 3.98 -31.43
CA THR A 91 0.49 5.17 -32.28
C THR A 91 1.61 5.20 -33.30
N TYR A 92 2.85 4.91 -32.93
CA TYR A 92 3.98 4.95 -33.87
C TYR A 92 3.83 3.91 -34.96
N ILE A 93 3.59 2.65 -34.59
CA ILE A 93 3.42 1.56 -35.56
C ILE A 93 2.17 1.81 -36.40
N HIS A 94 1.03 2.12 -35.77
CA HIS A 94 -0.20 2.35 -36.53
C HIS A 94 -0.06 3.55 -37.47
N THR A 95 0.43 4.70 -36.99
CA THR A 95 0.57 5.89 -37.84
C THR A 95 1.61 5.66 -38.91
N TYR A 96 2.78 5.10 -38.59
CA TYR A 96 3.84 4.85 -39.57
C TYR A 96 3.39 3.85 -40.63
N ILE A 97 2.88 2.69 -40.23
CA ILE A 97 2.42 1.67 -41.18
C ILE A 97 1.25 2.22 -42.00
N HIS A 98 0.24 2.80 -41.36
CA HIS A 98 -0.93 3.30 -42.06
C HIS A 98 -0.55 4.43 -43.02
N THR A 99 0.23 5.42 -42.58
CA THR A 99 0.65 6.52 -43.46
C THR A 99 1.56 6.02 -44.56
N TYR A 100 2.55 5.20 -44.27
CA TYR A 100 3.49 4.70 -45.28
C TYR A 100 2.77 3.82 -46.31
N ILE A 101 2.01 2.82 -45.88
CA ILE A 101 1.26 1.94 -46.79
C ILE A 101 0.23 2.75 -47.56
N HIS A 102 -0.58 3.58 -46.88
CA HIS A 102 -1.63 4.32 -47.54
C HIS A 102 -1.04 5.32 -48.54
N THR A 103 -0.04 6.10 -48.15
CA THR A 103 0.59 7.06 -49.08
C THR A 103 1.31 6.34 -50.20
N TYR A 104 2.11 5.31 -49.93
CA TYR A 104 2.85 4.60 -50.97
C TYR A 104 1.91 3.91 -51.95
N ILE A 105 0.96 3.11 -51.48
CA ILE A 105 0.00 2.42 -52.35
C ILE A 105 -0.88 3.43 -53.08
N HIS A 106 -1.45 4.40 -52.38
CA HIS A 106 -2.35 5.37 -53.02
C HIS A 106 -1.58 6.21 -54.04
N THR A 107 -0.42 6.77 -53.70
CA THR A 107 0.35 7.56 -54.66
C THR A 107 0.84 6.71 -55.81
N TYR A 108 1.42 5.53 -55.57
CA TYR A 108 1.95 4.69 -56.63
C TYR A 108 0.85 4.20 -57.56
N ILE A 109 -0.23 3.61 -57.02
CA ILE A 109 -1.35 3.11 -57.83
C ILE A 109 -2.05 4.27 -58.54
N HIS A 110 -2.40 5.34 -57.81
CA HIS A 110 -3.12 6.46 -58.43
C HIS A 110 -2.26 7.13 -59.48
N THR A 111 -1.00 7.46 -59.20
CA THR A 111 -0.14 8.13 -60.18
C THR A 111 0.13 7.20 -61.35
N TYR A 112 0.50 5.95 -61.14
CA TYR A 112 0.82 5.03 -62.21
C TYR A 112 -0.38 4.74 -63.09
N ILE A 113 -1.52 4.34 -62.51
CA ILE A 113 -2.73 4.04 -63.28
C ILE A 113 -3.25 5.31 -63.96
N HIS A 114 -3.38 6.42 -63.23
CA HIS A 114 -3.94 7.64 -63.81
C HIS A 114 -3.03 8.18 -64.91
N THR A 115 -1.72 8.29 -64.68
CA THR A 115 -0.80 8.81 -65.71
C THR A 115 -0.73 7.87 -66.89
N TYR A 116 -0.61 6.55 -66.68
CA TYR A 116 -0.48 5.59 -67.77
C TYR A 116 -1.76 5.55 -68.61
N ILE A 117 -2.93 5.38 -67.98
CA ILE A 117 -4.21 5.35 -68.70
C ILE A 117 -4.48 6.69 -69.38
N HIS A 118 -4.32 7.81 -68.67
CA HIS A 118 -4.60 9.12 -69.24
C HIS A 118 -3.66 9.43 -70.40
N THR A 119 -2.35 9.21 -70.26
CA THR A 119 -1.39 9.48 -71.33
C THR A 119 -1.61 8.55 -72.51
N TYR A 120 -1.82 7.24 -72.27
CA TYR A 120 -2.02 6.26 -73.33
C TYR A 120 -3.32 6.51 -74.11
N ILE A 121 -4.44 6.72 -73.41
CA ILE A 121 -5.72 7.03 -74.06
C ILE A 121 -5.64 8.37 -74.79
N HIS A 122 -5.09 9.41 -74.16
CA HIS A 122 -4.98 10.73 -74.78
C HIS A 122 -4.09 10.71 -76.02
N THR A 123 -2.92 10.07 -75.94
CA THR A 123 -2.02 9.95 -77.10
C THR A 123 -2.64 9.10 -78.19
N CYS A 124 -3.28 7.97 -77.88
CA CYS A 124 -3.92 7.10 -78.87
C CYS A 124 -5.09 7.80 -79.58
N ILE A 125 -5.96 8.51 -78.85
CA ILE A 125 -7.03 9.29 -79.46
C ILE A 125 -6.46 10.43 -80.32
N HIS A 126 -5.44 11.13 -79.84
CA HIS A 126 -4.83 12.23 -80.58
C HIS A 126 -4.15 11.74 -81.86
N THR A 127 -3.36 10.67 -81.82
CA THR A 127 -2.72 10.09 -83.01
C THR A 127 -3.75 9.51 -83.98
N CYS A 128 -4.80 8.83 -83.49
CA CYS A 128 -5.84 8.28 -84.35
C CYS A 128 -6.64 9.39 -85.05
N LYS A 129 -6.97 10.48 -84.34
CA LYS A 129 -7.63 11.65 -84.92
C LYS A 129 -6.74 12.39 -85.91
N TYR A 130 -5.46 12.54 -85.61
CA TYR A 130 -4.50 13.16 -86.51
C TYR A 130 -4.30 12.33 -87.79
N ALA A 131 -4.20 11.00 -87.65
CA ALA A 131 -4.11 10.08 -88.78
C ALA A 131 -5.38 10.11 -89.65
N TYR A 132 -6.57 10.21 -89.05
CA TYR A 132 -7.84 10.32 -89.80
C TYR A 132 -7.99 11.67 -90.52
N MET A 133 -7.49 12.78 -89.95
CA MET A 133 -7.54 14.10 -90.60
C MET A 133 -6.51 14.28 -91.73
N HIS A 134 -5.40 13.53 -91.70
CA HIS A 134 -4.32 13.59 -92.69
C HIS A 134 -4.32 12.43 -93.70
N ALA A 135 -5.31 11.54 -93.62
CA ALA A 135 -5.66 10.57 -94.65
C ALA A 135 -6.75 11.13 -95.57
#